data_AF-A0A946RL36-F1
#
_entry.id   AF-A0A946RL36-F1
#
_cell.length_a   1.000
_cell.length_b   1.000
_cell.length_c   1.000
_cell.angle_alpha   90.00
_cell.angle_beta   90.00
_cell.angle_gamma   90.00
#
_symmetry.space_group_name_H-M   'P 1'
#
loop_
_entity.id
_entity.type
_entity.pdbx_description
1 polymer ?
#
loop_
_entity_poly.entity_id
_entity_poly.type
_entity_poly.pdbx_seq_one_letter_code
_entity_poly.pdbx_strand_id
1 'polypeptide(L)'
;MNRRQLLKSSAGLGALTVIGTTGLLTACAKSTKGIDNIGIQLYTIRSMMEADIEGSLAQVADFGYKEVEFFSYYGRSASNVKSMLDQNGLHSPSIHVDLHQLEGDNLFKEIEFATTMGQKYITLAWLGEENRK
;
A
#
# COMPACT_ATOMS: atom_id res chain seq x y z
N MET A 1 -0.85 -28.15 16.95
CA MET A 1 0.61 -27.97 16.73
C MET A 1 0.87 -26.57 16.23
N ASN A 2 1.62 -25.77 16.98
CA ASN A 2 1.85 -24.34 16.69
C ASN A 2 3.15 -24.16 15.90
N ARG A 3 3.10 -23.45 14.77
CA ARG A 3 4.27 -23.20 13.87
C ARG A 3 5.49 -22.64 14.61
N ARG A 4 5.25 -21.83 15.65
CA ARG A 4 6.29 -21.26 16.52
C ARG A 4 7.03 -22.27 17.39
N GLN A 5 6.45 -23.42 17.70
CA GLN A 5 7.12 -24.43 18.52
C GLN A 5 8.04 -25.32 17.67
N LEU A 6 7.68 -25.57 16.41
CA LEU A 6 8.51 -26.36 15.50
C LEU A 6 9.88 -25.70 15.22
N LEU A 7 9.92 -24.37 15.10
CA LEU A 7 11.16 -23.61 14.86
C LEU A 7 12.06 -23.51 16.11
N LYS A 8 11.53 -23.72 17.31
CA LYS A 8 12.32 -23.75 18.54
C LYS A 8 12.94 -25.12 18.78
N SER A 9 12.36 -26.18 18.23
CA SER A 9 12.83 -27.56 18.42
C SER A 9 13.99 -27.96 17.51
N SER A 10 14.35 -27.17 16.50
CA SER A 10 15.44 -27.48 15.55
C SER A 10 16.83 -26.97 15.98
N ALA A 11 16.97 -26.34 17.15
CA ALA A 11 18.24 -25.76 17.61
C ALA A 11 19.10 -26.69 18.49
N GLY A 12 18.71 -27.96 18.68
CA GLY A 12 19.43 -28.86 19.58
C GLY A 12 19.48 -30.31 19.10
N LEU A 13 20.48 -30.63 18.27
CA LEU A 13 21.05 -31.95 17.92
C LEU A 13 22.03 -31.66 16.76
N GLY A 14 23.33 -31.84 16.76
CA GLY A 14 24.33 -32.40 17.67
C GLY A 14 25.67 -32.27 16.91
N ALA A 15 26.74 -31.92 17.61
CA ALA A 15 28.09 -31.87 17.03
C ALA A 15 28.68 -33.28 16.97
N LEU A 16 29.01 -33.80 15.78
CA LEU A 16 30.30 -34.45 15.41
C LEU A 16 30.20 -35.17 14.04
N THR A 17 31.23 -34.94 13.19
CA THR A 17 31.68 -35.72 12.01
C THR A 17 30.69 -35.81 10.82
N VAL A 18 30.98 -35.36 9.60
CA VAL A 18 32.04 -35.83 8.68
C VAL A 18 32.28 -34.77 7.58
N ILE A 19 33.54 -34.64 7.19
CA ILE A 19 34.09 -33.82 6.10
C ILE A 19 33.42 -34.20 4.76
N GLY A 20 32.93 -33.21 4.02
CA GLY A 20 32.72 -33.31 2.56
C GLY A 20 31.29 -33.61 2.10
N THR A 21 30.40 -32.61 2.17
CA THR A 21 29.24 -32.44 1.26
C THR A 21 28.69 -31.01 1.43
N THR A 22 29.53 -29.98 1.36
CA THR A 22 29.12 -28.57 1.49
C THR A 22 28.31 -28.03 0.29
N GLY A 23 28.00 -28.85 -0.73
CA GLY A 23 27.48 -28.37 -2.01
C GLY A 23 25.98 -28.52 -2.28
N LEU A 24 25.20 -29.26 -1.49
CA LEU A 24 23.86 -29.70 -1.93
C LEU A 24 22.64 -29.22 -1.12
N LEU A 25 22.82 -28.65 0.08
CA LEU A 25 21.68 -28.23 0.91
C LEU A 25 21.28 -26.74 0.76
N THR A 26 22.07 -25.93 0.05
CA THR A 26 21.78 -24.49 -0.15
C THR A 26 20.89 -24.22 -1.38
N ALA A 27 20.37 -25.24 -2.06
CA ALA A 27 19.67 -25.09 -3.35
C ALA A 27 18.17 -24.76 -3.25
N CYS A 28 17.59 -24.65 -2.05
CA CYS A 28 16.14 -24.43 -1.87
C CYS A 28 15.79 -23.21 -1.00
N ALA A 29 16.67 -22.23 -0.85
CA ALA A 29 16.27 -20.92 -0.36
C ALA A 29 15.50 -20.20 -1.48
N LYS A 30 14.23 -20.55 -1.66
CA LYS A 30 13.29 -19.81 -2.51
C LYS A 30 13.40 -18.34 -2.13
N SER A 31 13.76 -17.48 -3.08
CA SER A 31 13.67 -16.03 -2.91
C SER A 31 12.22 -15.69 -2.59
N THR A 32 11.93 -15.49 -1.31
CA THR A 32 10.67 -14.90 -0.85
C THR A 32 10.81 -13.40 -0.93
N LYS A 33 11.08 -12.85 -2.12
CA LYS A 33 11.02 -11.40 -2.29
C LYS A 33 9.55 -11.02 -2.09
N GLY A 34 9.23 -10.64 -0.86
CA GLY A 34 7.90 -10.19 -0.47
C GLY A 34 7.56 -8.93 -1.24
N ILE A 35 6.28 -8.57 -1.25
CA ILE A 35 5.87 -7.25 -1.71
C ILE A 35 6.35 -6.27 -0.64
N ASP A 36 7.32 -5.43 -1.00
CA ASP A 36 7.98 -4.52 -0.07
C ASP A 36 6.99 -3.47 0.49
N ASN A 37 6.08 -2.98 -0.36
CA ASN A 37 5.04 -2.02 0.01
C ASN A 37 3.66 -2.57 -0.32
N ILE A 38 2.89 -2.88 0.72
CA ILE A 38 1.48 -3.25 0.57
C ILE A 38 0.65 -2.00 0.81
N GLY A 39 -0.21 -1.69 -0.17
CA GLY A 39 -1.16 -0.59 -0.12
C GLY A 39 -2.60 -1.03 0.13
N ILE A 40 -3.44 -0.10 0.57
CA ILE A 40 -4.89 -0.28 0.68
C ILE A 40 -5.65 0.81 -0.09
N GLN A 41 -6.64 0.43 -0.89
CA GLN A 41 -7.59 1.37 -1.49
C GLN A 41 -8.63 1.77 -0.44
N LEU A 42 -8.61 3.05 -0.04
CA LEU A 42 -9.38 3.62 1.05
C LEU A 42 -10.90 3.58 0.83
N TYR A 43 -11.37 3.38 -0.40
CA TYR A 43 -12.80 3.12 -0.66
C TYR A 43 -13.34 1.90 0.12
N THR A 44 -12.45 0.94 0.43
CA THR A 44 -12.76 -0.24 1.26
C THR A 44 -13.28 0.15 2.64
N ILE A 45 -12.77 1.25 3.20
CA ILE A 45 -13.13 1.80 4.51
C ILE A 45 -13.79 3.19 4.41
N ARG A 46 -14.44 3.49 3.27
CA ARG A 46 -14.99 4.82 2.96
C ARG A 46 -15.86 5.43 4.06
N SER A 47 -16.68 4.63 4.74
CA SER A 47 -17.55 5.13 5.81
C SER A 47 -16.77 5.59 7.05
N MET A 48 -15.61 4.96 7.33
CA MET A 48 -14.73 5.41 8.41
C MET A 48 -13.98 6.68 8.00
N MET A 49 -13.49 6.71 6.75
CA MET A 49 -12.83 7.89 6.18
C MET A 49 -13.75 9.11 6.18
N GLU A 50 -15.02 8.96 5.81
CA GLU A 50 -16.00 10.05 5.82
C GLU A 50 -16.28 10.57 7.23
N ALA A 51 -16.28 9.69 8.23
CA ALA A 51 -16.53 10.06 9.63
C ALA A 51 -15.31 10.73 10.29
N ASP A 52 -14.12 10.18 10.09
CA ASP A 52 -12.86 10.65 10.68
C ASP A 52 -11.66 10.20 9.82
N ILE A 53 -11.20 11.09 8.96
CA ILE A 53 -10.06 10.86 8.06
C ILE A 53 -8.77 10.63 8.86
N GLU A 54 -8.52 11.45 9.87
CA GLU A 54 -7.25 11.47 10.61
C GLU A 54 -7.13 10.19 11.46
N GLY A 55 -8.18 9.85 12.21
CA GLY A 55 -8.24 8.62 12.99
C GLY A 55 -8.26 7.35 12.12
N SER A 56 -8.84 7.41 10.93
CA SER A 56 -8.84 6.27 9.99
C SER A 56 -7.45 6.03 9.40
N LEU A 57 -6.75 7.08 8.97
CA LEU A 57 -5.38 6.97 8.44
C LEU A 57 -4.39 6.47 9.51
N ALA A 58 -4.54 6.94 10.75
CA ALA A 58 -3.74 6.45 11.88
C ALA A 58 -3.94 4.94 12.10
N GLN A 59 -5.19 4.47 12.11
CA GLN A 59 -5.50 3.04 12.24
C GLN A 59 -4.92 2.21 11.08
N VAL A 60 -5.00 2.72 9.85
CA VAL A 60 -4.40 2.05 8.68
C VAL A 60 -2.88 1.89 8.85
N ALA A 61 -2.20 2.93 9.32
CA ALA A 61 -0.77 2.88 9.60
C ALA A 61 -0.43 1.90 10.74
N ASP A 62 -1.23 1.88 11.81
CA ASP A 62 -1.09 0.96 12.95
C ASP A 62 -1.25 -0.51 12.54
N PHE A 63 -2.10 -0.80 11.53
CA PHE A 63 -2.21 -2.14 10.95
C PHE A 63 -1.01 -2.55 10.08
N GLY A 64 -0.07 -1.64 9.84
CA GLY A 64 1.19 -1.92 9.16
C GLY A 64 1.20 -1.62 7.66
N TYR A 65 0.13 -1.01 7.12
CA TYR A 65 0.15 -0.50 5.75
C TYR A 65 1.15 0.66 5.63
N LYS A 66 1.76 0.77 4.45
CA LYS A 66 2.69 1.87 4.10
C LYS A 66 2.17 2.74 2.98
N GLU A 67 1.26 2.21 2.18
CA GLU A 67 0.66 2.92 1.07
C GLU A 67 -0.86 2.94 1.18
N VAL A 68 -1.46 4.04 0.74
CA VAL A 68 -2.91 4.20 0.65
C VAL A 68 -3.28 4.79 -0.71
N GLU A 69 -4.39 4.35 -1.28
CA GLU A 69 -4.94 4.93 -2.50
C GLU A 69 -6.25 5.65 -2.14
N PHE A 70 -6.33 6.92 -2.50
CA PHE A 70 -7.55 7.71 -2.30
C PHE A 70 -8.54 7.45 -3.44
N PHE A 71 -9.79 7.87 -3.23
CA PHE A 71 -10.81 8.05 -4.26
C PHE A 71 -11.49 9.43 -4.17
N SER A 72 -11.18 10.19 -3.12
CA SER A 72 -11.61 11.55 -2.88
C SER A 72 -10.73 12.15 -1.79
N TYR A 73 -10.51 13.46 -1.84
CA TYR A 73 -9.75 14.21 -0.84
C TYR A 73 -10.65 14.88 0.22
N TYR A 74 -11.97 14.63 0.20
CA TYR A 74 -12.95 15.14 1.17
C TYR A 74 -12.87 16.67 1.37
N GLY A 75 -12.67 17.41 0.28
CA GLY A 75 -12.58 18.88 0.29
C GLY A 75 -11.31 19.46 0.92
N ARG A 76 -10.31 18.63 1.25
CA ARG A 76 -9.03 19.08 1.82
C ARG A 76 -8.04 19.46 0.71
N SER A 77 -7.17 20.41 1.00
CA SER A 77 -6.08 20.80 0.10
C SER A 77 -5.01 19.71 0.03
N ALA A 78 -4.28 19.64 -1.08
CA ALA A 78 -3.20 18.67 -1.26
C ALA A 78 -2.14 18.73 -0.16
N SER A 79 -1.76 19.94 0.28
CA SER A 79 -0.81 20.13 1.37
C SER A 79 -1.32 19.55 2.70
N ASN A 80 -2.61 19.75 3.02
CA ASN A 80 -3.20 19.19 4.23
C ASN A 80 -3.23 17.65 4.16
N VAL A 81 -3.63 17.08 3.02
CA VAL A 81 -3.66 15.61 2.86
C VAL A 81 -2.25 15.03 2.93
N LYS A 82 -1.28 15.64 2.26
CA LYS A 82 0.12 15.22 2.34
C LYS A 82 0.64 15.25 3.77
N SER A 83 0.34 16.31 4.54
CA SER A 83 0.75 16.41 5.93
C SER A 83 0.16 15.29 6.79
N MET A 84 -1.12 14.94 6.62
CA MET A 84 -1.75 13.81 7.33
C MET A 84 -1.07 12.48 6.99
N LEU A 85 -0.67 12.26 5.73
CA LEU A 85 0.09 11.07 5.34
C LEU A 85 1.48 11.05 5.98
N ASP A 86 2.22 12.16 5.90
CA ASP A 86 3.57 12.29 6.45
C ASP A 86 3.58 12.02 7.98
N GLN A 87 2.58 12.55 8.71
CA GLN A 87 2.42 12.33 10.16
C GLN A 87 2.25 10.85 10.53
N ASN A 88 1.66 10.05 9.65
CA ASN A 88 1.41 8.63 9.85
C ASN A 88 2.46 7.73 9.16
N GLY A 89 3.48 8.31 8.53
CA GLY A 89 4.47 7.57 7.74
C GLY A 89 3.85 6.79 6.58
N LEU A 90 2.75 7.30 6.02
CA LEU A 90 2.04 6.74 4.88
C LEU A 90 2.43 7.47 3.59
N HIS A 91 2.28 6.78 2.48
CA HIS A 91 2.41 7.35 1.14
C HIS A 91 1.16 7.07 0.31
N SER A 92 0.88 7.92 -0.68
CA SER A 92 -0.16 7.65 -1.66
C SER A 92 0.44 7.71 -3.06
N PRO A 93 0.79 6.58 -3.69
CA PRO A 93 1.36 6.59 -5.03
C PRO A 93 0.31 6.74 -6.13
N SER A 94 -0.98 6.56 -5.81
CA SER A 94 -2.08 6.53 -6.78
C SER A 94 -3.35 7.19 -6.23
N ILE A 95 -4.22 7.63 -7.14
CA ILE A 95 -5.57 8.15 -6.88
C ILE A 95 -6.57 7.52 -7.85
N HIS A 96 -7.75 7.16 -7.35
CA HIS A 96 -8.93 6.89 -8.16
C HIS A 96 -9.68 8.18 -8.47
N VAL A 97 -9.94 8.41 -9.76
CA VAL A 97 -10.70 9.56 -10.26
C VAL A 97 -11.81 9.12 -11.21
N ASP A 98 -12.80 9.99 -11.38
CA ASP A 98 -13.86 9.86 -12.37
C ASP A 98 -13.46 10.49 -13.72
N LEU A 99 -14.17 10.13 -14.79
CA LEU A 99 -13.87 10.61 -16.14
C LEU A 99 -13.86 12.14 -16.24
N HIS A 100 -14.81 12.83 -15.60
CA HIS A 100 -14.90 14.30 -15.65
C HIS A 100 -13.68 15.02 -15.04
N GLN A 101 -12.93 14.38 -14.14
CA GLN A 101 -11.70 14.93 -13.58
C GLN A 101 -10.54 14.87 -14.58
N LEU A 102 -10.65 14.01 -15.59
CA LEU A 102 -9.65 13.84 -16.64
C LEU A 102 -9.94 14.71 -17.88
N GLU A 103 -10.98 15.54 -17.83
CA GLU A 103 -11.44 16.35 -18.97
C GLU A 103 -11.07 17.83 -18.81
N GLY A 104 -10.60 18.43 -19.92
CA GLY A 104 -10.32 19.87 -20.01
C GLY A 104 -9.42 20.39 -18.88
N ASP A 105 -9.83 21.49 -18.26
CA ASP A 105 -9.07 22.14 -17.18
C ASP A 105 -9.02 21.32 -15.88
N ASN A 106 -9.93 20.36 -15.69
CA ASN A 106 -9.92 19.52 -14.50
C ASN A 106 -8.71 18.59 -14.47
N LEU A 107 -8.27 18.11 -15.63
CA LEU A 107 -7.09 17.26 -15.73
C LEU A 107 -5.85 17.97 -15.16
N PHE A 108 -5.66 19.25 -15.49
CA PHE A 108 -4.52 20.01 -15.00
C PHE A 108 -4.58 20.23 -13.48
N LYS A 109 -5.77 20.48 -12.92
CA LYS A 109 -5.97 20.58 -11.48
C LYS A 109 -5.66 19.26 -10.77
N GLU A 110 -6.10 18.14 -11.35
CA GLU A 110 -5.82 16.81 -10.82
C GLU A 110 -4.32 16.50 -10.86
N ILE A 111 -3.64 16.83 -11.96
CA ILE A 111 -2.18 16.68 -12.08
C ILE A 111 -1.44 17.54 -11.04
N GLU A 112 -1.86 18.78 -10.82
CA GLU A 112 -1.26 19.66 -9.80
C GLU A 112 -1.43 19.10 -8.38
N PHE A 113 -2.64 18.61 -8.07
CA PHE A 113 -2.93 17.98 -6.79
C PHE A 113 -2.09 16.71 -6.60
N ALA A 114 -2.10 15.81 -7.58
CA ALA A 114 -1.33 14.57 -7.59
C ALA A 114 0.18 14.84 -7.44
N THR A 115 0.70 15.86 -8.13
CA THR A 115 2.10 16.29 -8.03
C THR A 115 2.44 16.73 -6.61
N THR A 116 1.59 17.54 -5.98
CA THR A 116 1.77 17.99 -4.60
C THR A 116 1.75 16.82 -3.62
N MET A 117 0.89 15.83 -3.87
CA MET A 117 0.79 14.60 -3.09
C MET A 117 1.96 13.62 -3.32
N GLY A 118 2.75 13.80 -4.37
CA GLY A 118 3.79 12.85 -4.78
C GLY A 118 3.23 11.58 -5.43
N GLN A 119 1.99 11.65 -5.94
CA GLN A 119 1.34 10.55 -6.66
C GLN A 119 1.99 10.36 -8.03
N LYS A 120 2.14 9.09 -8.42
CA LYS A 120 2.70 8.67 -9.71
C LYS A 120 1.63 8.26 -10.71
N TYR A 121 0.46 7.86 -10.21
CA TYR A 121 -0.62 7.30 -11.00
C TYR A 121 -1.92 8.06 -10.73
N ILE A 122 -2.61 8.43 -11.81
CA ILE A 122 -4.00 8.86 -11.77
C ILE A 122 -4.78 7.77 -12.49
N THR A 123 -5.71 7.14 -11.78
CA THR A 123 -6.40 5.93 -12.23
C THR A 123 -7.87 6.24 -12.47
N LEU A 124 -8.33 6.10 -13.72
CA LEU A 124 -9.75 6.09 -14.03
C LEU A 124 -10.36 4.81 -13.47
N ALA A 125 -11.00 4.90 -12.32
CA ALA A 125 -11.46 3.73 -11.56
C ALA A 125 -12.70 3.08 -12.17
N TRP A 126 -13.45 3.85 -12.95
CA TRP A 126 -14.68 3.40 -13.58
C TRP A 126 -15.00 4.23 -14.82
N LEU A 127 -15.46 3.55 -15.87
CA LEU A 127 -15.96 4.17 -17.09
C LEU A 127 -17.46 3.85 -17.21
N GLY A 128 -18.32 4.84 -17.31
CA GLY A 128 -19.77 4.62 -17.48
C GLY A 128 -20.11 3.88 -18.78
N GLU A 129 -21.24 3.16 -18.82
CA GLU A 129 -21.66 2.39 -20.00
C GLU A 129 -21.77 3.24 -21.25
N GLU A 130 -22.26 4.48 -21.10
CA GLU A 130 -22.41 5.47 -22.16
C GLU A 130 -21.08 5.82 -22.86
N ASN A 131 -19.96 5.59 -22.18
CA ASN A 131 -18.61 5.87 -22.66
C ASN A 131 -17.86 4.61 -23.13
N ARG A 132 -18.47 3.42 -23.02
CA ARG A 132 -17.91 2.13 -23.49
C ARG A 132 -18.49 1.82 -24.88
N LYS A 133 -17.92 2.40 -25.92
CA LYS A 133 -18.31 2.15 -27.32
C LYS A 133 -17.23 1.42 -28.09
#